data_AF-A0AAD4M8T1-F1
#
_entry.id   AF-A0AAD4M8T1-F1
#
_cell.length_a   1.000
_cell.length_b   1.000
_cell.length_c   1.000
_cell.angle_alpha   90.00
_cell.angle_beta   90.00
_cell.angle_gamma   90.00
#
_symmetry.space_group_name_H-M   'P 1'
#
loop_
_entity.id
_entity.type
_entity.pdbx_description
1 polymer ?
#
loop_
_entity_poly.entity_id
_entity_poly.type
_entity_poly.pdbx_seq_one_letter_code
_entity_poly.pdbx_strand_id
1 'polypeptide(L)'
;MNSLKQEKEALDDLAMELELAEEDQPVLYKIGEAFLHLPYHRAMKRLERDQAQVDEEIAKLTEVVDQCECDMKELKVALYGRFGNAINLDE
;
A
#
# COMPACT_ATOMS: atom_id res chain seq x y z
N MET A 1 5.56 -0.45 -4.14
CA MET A 1 4.37 0.45 -4.22
C MET A 1 3.34 -0.04 -5.25
N ASN A 2 3.70 -0.33 -6.50
CA ASN A 2 2.73 -0.84 -7.49
C ASN A 2 2.08 -2.16 -7.08
N SER A 3 2.85 -3.11 -6.53
CA SER A 3 2.30 -4.37 -6.01
C SER A 3 1.29 -4.17 -4.87
N LEU A 4 1.59 -3.27 -3.93
CA LEU A 4 0.69 -2.95 -2.80
C LEU A 4 -0.59 -2.25 -3.27
N LYS A 5 -0.50 -1.39 -4.31
CA LYS A 5 -1.69 -0.78 -4.93
C LYS A 5 -2.57 -1.84 -5.61
N GLN A 6 -1.97 -2.77 -6.34
CA GLN A 6 -2.69 -3.89 -6.95
C GLN A 6 -3.32 -4.81 -5.89
N GLU A 7 -2.61 -5.05 -4.79
CA GLU A 7 -3.16 -5.82 -3.66
C GLU A 7 -4.33 -5.09 -3.00
N LYS A 8 -4.22 -3.77 -2.80
CA LYS A 8 -5.33 -2.95 -2.31
C LYS A 8 -6.55 -3.03 -3.24
N GLU A 9 -6.36 -2.83 -4.54
CA GLU A 9 -7.44 -2.94 -5.53
C GLU A 9 -8.10 -4.32 -5.46
N ALA A 10 -7.31 -5.39 -5.37
CA ALA A 10 -7.85 -6.75 -5.25
C ALA A 10 -8.63 -6.98 -3.94
N LEU A 11 -8.24 -6.34 -2.83
CA LEU A 11 -8.97 -6.40 -1.56
C LEU A 11 -10.26 -5.57 -1.62
N ASP A 12 -10.25 -4.42 -2.29
CA ASP A 12 -11.43 -3.58 -2.48
C ASP A 12 -12.46 -4.27 -3.38
N ASP A 13 -12.02 -4.91 -4.46
CA ASP A 13 -12.87 -5.76 -5.31
C ASP A 13 -13.45 -6.92 -4.50
N LEU A 14 -12.62 -7.60 -3.68
CA LEU A 14 -13.08 -8.67 -2.81
C LEU A 14 -14.11 -8.19 -1.78
N ALA A 15 -13.98 -6.95 -1.28
CA ALA A 15 -14.95 -6.36 -0.36
C ALA A 15 -16.31 -6.19 -1.02
N MET A 16 -16.34 -5.66 -2.24
CA MET A 16 -17.57 -5.53 -3.02
C MET A 16 -18.24 -6.88 -3.26
N GLU A 17 -17.47 -7.91 -3.62
CA GLU A 17 -18.01 -9.26 -3.84
C GLU A 17 -18.52 -9.88 -2.54
N LEU A 18 -17.83 -9.65 -1.41
CA LEU A 18 -18.23 -10.18 -0.12
C LEU A 18 -19.48 -9.49 0.42
N GLU A 19 -19.71 -8.21 0.14
CA GLU A 19 -20.96 -7.51 0.48
C GLU A 19 -22.18 -8.10 -0.23
N LEU A 20 -22.00 -8.69 -1.41
CA LEU A 20 -23.08 -9.33 -2.18
C LEU A 20 -23.32 -10.79 -1.79
N ALA A 21 -22.45 -11.38 -0.96
CA ALA A 21 -22.55 -12.79 -0.57
C ALA A 21 -23.61 -13.02 0.52
N GLU A 22 -24.18 -14.23 0.52
CA GLU A 22 -25.13 -14.67 1.56
C GLU A 22 -24.42 -14.83 2.91
N GLU A 23 -24.84 -14.07 3.92
CA GLU A 23 -24.17 -14.01 5.24
C GLU A 23 -24.20 -15.33 6.03
N ASP A 24 -25.15 -16.22 5.72
CA ASP A 24 -25.34 -17.52 6.38
C ASP A 24 -24.51 -18.65 5.74
N GLN A 25 -23.85 -18.40 4.61
CA GLN A 25 -22.96 -19.36 3.96
C GLN A 25 -21.47 -19.06 4.22
N PRO A 26 -20.64 -20.09 4.38
CA PRO A 26 -19.20 -19.90 4.48
C PRO A 26 -18.61 -19.52 3.11
N VAL A 27 -17.76 -18.50 3.10
CA VAL A 27 -17.07 -18.02 1.90
C VAL A 27 -15.70 -18.68 1.74
N LEU A 28 -15.30 -18.94 0.50
CA LEU A 28 -13.98 -19.48 0.20
C LEU A 28 -12.95 -18.34 0.17
N TYR A 29 -12.14 -18.23 1.22
CA TYR A 29 -11.19 -17.14 1.41
C TYR A 29 -9.74 -17.61 1.20
N LYS A 30 -8.93 -16.83 0.48
CA LYS A 30 -7.52 -17.15 0.22
C LYS A 30 -6.62 -16.66 1.37
N ILE A 31 -5.75 -17.53 1.88
CA ILE A 31 -4.73 -17.21 2.87
C ILE A 31 -3.38 -17.74 2.38
N GLY A 32 -2.46 -16.85 2.01
CA GLY A 32 -1.20 -17.24 1.39
C GLY A 32 -1.46 -17.99 0.08
N GLU A 33 -1.13 -19.28 0.05
CA GLU A 33 -1.32 -20.15 -1.12
C GLU A 33 -2.53 -21.10 -1.00
N ALA A 34 -3.27 -21.05 0.11
CA ALA A 34 -4.39 -21.95 0.37
C ALA A 34 -5.73 -21.23 0.35
N PHE A 35 -6.81 -21.96 0.05
CA PHE A 35 -8.19 -21.49 0.19
C PHE A 35 -8.87 -22.22 1.34
N LEU A 36 -9.60 -21.49 2.17
CA LEU A 36 -10.27 -21.99 3.36
C LEU A 36 -11.71 -21.49 3.39
N HIS A 37 -12.65 -22.36 3.75
CA HIS A 37 -14.01 -21.93 4.06
C HIS A 37 -14.01 -21.18 5.39
N LEU A 38 -14.32 -19.89 5.33
CA LEU A 38 -14.47 -19.04 6.50
C LEU A 38 -15.94 -18.63 6.67
N PRO A 39 -16.46 -18.62 7.90
CA PRO A 39 -17.73 -17.95 8.18
C PRO A 39 -17.67 -16.50 7.70
N TYR A 40 -18.78 -16.01 7.14
CA TYR A 40 -18.90 -14.66 6.59
C TYR A 40 -18.30 -13.57 7.50
N HIS A 41 -18.75 -13.52 8.76
CA HIS A 41 -18.29 -12.53 9.74
C HIS A 41 -16.78 -12.58 10.00
N ARG A 42 -16.15 -13.75 9.85
CA ARG A 42 -14.70 -13.93 10.04
C ARG A 42 -13.93 -13.51 8.80
N ALA A 43 -14.50 -13.72 7.61
CA ALA A 43 -13.95 -13.21 6.36
C ALA A 43 -13.96 -11.68 6.36
N MET A 44 -15.09 -11.04 6.72
CA MET A 44 -15.21 -9.58 6.83
C MET A 44 -14.17 -8.96 7.76
N LYS A 45 -14.07 -9.43 9.01
CA LYS A 45 -13.07 -8.94 9.97
C LYS A 45 -11.64 -9.10 9.48
N ARG A 46 -11.39 -10.14 8.70
CA ARG A 46 -10.05 -10.41 8.18
C ARG A 46 -9.73 -9.51 7.00
N LEU A 47 -10.70 -9.30 6.12
CA LEU A 47 -10.61 -8.36 5.01
C LEU A 47 -10.33 -6.94 5.50
N GLU A 48 -11.08 -6.46 6.49
CA GLU A 48 -10.85 -5.14 7.13
C GLU A 48 -9.41 -5.00 7.66
N ARG A 49 -8.91 -6.05 8.32
CA ARG A 49 -7.54 -6.07 8.86
C ARG A 49 -6.51 -6.05 7.74
N ASP A 50 -6.72 -6.84 6.70
CA ASP A 50 -5.78 -6.97 5.59
C ASP A 50 -5.75 -5.65 4.77
N GLN A 51 -6.90 -4.98 4.55
CA GLN A 51 -6.97 -3.63 3.95
C GLN A 51 -6.25 -2.59 4.81
N ALA A 52 -6.49 -2.56 6.12
CA ALA A 52 -5.83 -1.62 7.03
C ALA A 52 -4.30 -1.78 7.04
N GLN A 53 -3.81 -3.03 6.96
CA GLN A 53 -2.37 -3.31 6.90
C GLN A 53 -1.77 -2.76 5.60
N VAL A 54 -2.41 -3.02 4.45
CA VAL A 54 -1.93 -2.53 3.15
C VAL A 54 -1.93 -1.00 3.12
N ASP A 55 -2.95 -0.36 3.67
CA ASP A 55 -3.01 1.11 3.78
C ASP A 55 -1.90 1.70 4.64
N GLU A 56 -1.59 1.07 5.78
CA GLU A 56 -0.48 1.47 6.63
C GLU A 56 0.87 1.34 5.90
N GLU A 57 1.07 0.25 5.17
CA GLU A 57 2.29 0.03 4.37
C GLU A 57 2.44 1.05 3.23
N ILE A 58 1.34 1.38 2.54
CA ILE A 58 1.34 2.43 1.50
C ILE A 58 1.68 3.79 2.12
N ALA A 59 1.10 4.14 3.27
CA ALA A 59 1.36 5.40 3.94
C ALA A 59 2.84 5.54 4.33
N LYS A 60 3.42 4.50 4.95
CA LYS A 60 4.85 4.46 5.31
C LYS A 60 5.76 4.63 4.10
N LEU A 61 5.49 3.94 3.01
CA LEU A 61 6.30 4.06 1.80
C LEU A 61 6.17 5.45 1.16
N THR A 62 4.99 6.05 1.22
CA THR A 62 4.78 7.42 0.72
C THR A 62 5.59 8.42 1.53
N GLU A 63 5.57 8.31 2.86
CA GLU A 63 6.39 9.16 3.74
C GLU A 63 7.88 9.02 3.45
N VAL A 64 8.37 7.79 3.21
CA VAL A 64 9.77 7.56 2.83
C VAL A 64 10.12 8.22 1.50
N VAL A 65 9.21 8.17 0.52
CA VAL A 65 9.41 8.83 -0.78
C VAL A 65 9.48 10.35 -0.61
N ASP A 66 8.54 10.93 0.12
CA ASP A 66 8.49 12.37 0.40
C ASP A 66 9.76 12.83 1.13
N GLN A 67 10.22 12.06 2.11
CA GLN A 67 11.46 12.36 2.82
C GLN A 67 12.68 12.29 1.90
N CYS A 68 12.78 11.26 1.04
CA CYS A 68 13.86 11.16 0.06
C CYS A 68 13.88 12.36 -0.89
N GLU A 69 12.71 12.84 -1.32
CA GLU A 69 12.62 14.03 -2.18
C GLU A 69 13.03 15.31 -1.45
N CYS A 70 12.65 15.48 -0.19
CA CYS A 70 13.10 16.58 0.65
C CYS A 70 14.62 16.57 0.81
N ASP A 71 15.18 15.43 1.19
CA ASP A 71 16.63 15.25 1.38
C ASP A 71 17.41 15.55 0.09
N MET A 72 16.87 15.12 -1.06
CA MET A 72 17.46 15.42 -2.37
C MET A 72 17.47 16.92 -2.67
N LYS A 73 16.38 17.64 -2.38
CA LYS A 73 16.28 19.09 -2.57
C LYS A 73 17.29 19.82 -1.67
N GLU A 74 17.37 19.45 -0.40
CA GLU A 74 18.32 20.02 0.55
C GLU A 74 19.77 19.77 0.12
N LEU A 75 20.07 18.56 -0.32
CA LEU A 75 21.40 18.21 -0.81
C LEU A 75 21.78 19.01 -2.06
N LYS A 76 20.86 19.20 -3.02
CA LYS A 76 21.10 20.05 -4.19
C LYS A 76 21.42 21.48 -3.79
N VAL A 77 20.68 22.06 -2.86
CA VAL A 77 20.94 23.42 -2.33
C VAL A 77 22.32 23.48 -1.68
N ALA A 78 22.66 22.49 -0.85
CA ALA A 78 23.96 22.44 -0.19
C ALA A 78 25.13 22.35 -1.19
N LEU A 79 24.98 21.54 -2.24
CA LEU A 79 26.00 21.38 -3.28
C LEU A 79 26.16 22.65 -4.13
N TYR A 80 25.07 23.29 -4.55
CA TYR A 80 25.14 24.56 -5.27
C TYR A 80 25.71 25.69 -4.40
N GLY A 81 25.38 25.75 -3.10
CA GLY A 81 25.98 26.71 -2.18
C GLY A 81 27.49 26.54 -2.03
N ARG A 82 28.01 25.31 -2.19
CA ARG A 82 29.42 24.97 -1.94
C ARG A 82 30.28 25.00 -3.21
N PHE A 83 29.73 24.59 -4.34
CA PHE A 83 30.45 24.47 -5.61
C PHE A 83 29.99 25.48 -6.68
N GLY A 84 28.86 26.16 -6.48
CA GLY A 84 28.35 27.17 -7.39
C GLY A 84 28.24 26.66 -8.83
N ASN A 85 28.73 27.45 -9.78
CA ASN A 85 28.70 27.15 -11.21
C ASN A 85 29.74 26.10 -11.65
N ALA A 86 30.54 25.54 -10.73
CA ALA A 86 31.52 24.50 -11.05
C ALA A 86 30.88 23.11 -11.24
N ILE A 87 29.60 22.97 -10.89
CA ILE A 87 28.81 21.76 -11.07
C ILE A 87 27.46 22.11 -11.71
N ASN A 88 26.84 21.14 -12.38
CA ASN A 88 25.47 21.24 -12.87
C ASN A 88 24.71 19.99 -12.39
N LEU A 89 23.69 20.19 -11.54
CA LEU A 89 22.88 19.14 -10.90
C LEU A 89 21.41 19.21 -11.34
N ASP A 90 21.12 20.00 -12.37
CA ASP A 90 19.80 20.13 -12.95
C ASP A 90 19.53 19.00 -13.95
N GLU A 91 18.35 18.39 -13.81
CA GLU A 91 17.54 17.78 -14.87
C GLU A 91 16.23 18.56 -14.94
#